data_AF-A0A2N0WP28-F1
#
_entry.id   AF-A0A2N0WP28-F1
#
_cell.length_a   1.000
_cell.length_b   1.000
_cell.length_c   1.000
_cell.angle_alpha   90.00
_cell.angle_beta   90.00
_cell.angle_gamma   90.00
#
_symmetry.space_group_name_H-M   'P 1'
#
loop_
_entity.id
_entity.type
_entity.pdbx_description
1 polymer ?
#
loop_
_entity_poly.entity_id
_entity_poly.type
_entity_poly.pdbx_seq_one_letter_code
_entity_poly.pdbx_strand_id
1 'polypeptide(L)'
;MATLRTLFLFISLLSLSLISTQSFANSQTQGGQFQQSGRYQVHYMALSSTFLTPQVAMAYNIKRSRYNAFVNISVLDTLIDGNPAVKANITGKAVNLTGNTRQLTFKEVIEGNAIYYIAELPFRNEERFTIQINSSNKDGLNSRVSFKQQFYADQ
;
A
#
# COMPACT_ATOMS: atom_id res chain seq x y z
N MET A 1 12.25 15.04 -68.39
CA MET A 1 12.50 15.01 -66.93
C MET A 1 12.20 16.42 -66.42
N ALA A 2 11.24 16.74 -65.56
CA ALA A 2 10.30 15.97 -64.76
C ALA A 2 9.03 16.83 -64.48
N THR A 3 7.87 16.15 -64.45
CA THR A 3 6.68 16.29 -63.56
C THR A 3 6.00 17.67 -63.39
N LEU A 4 4.75 17.93 -63.80
CA LEU A 4 3.43 17.26 -63.65
C LEU A 4 2.62 17.73 -62.40
N ARG A 5 1.40 18.24 -62.70
CA ARG A 5 0.14 18.26 -61.91
C ARG A 5 -0.14 19.39 -60.90
N THR A 6 -0.77 20.43 -61.44
CA THR A 6 -2.10 20.98 -61.06
C THR A 6 -2.97 20.06 -60.17
N LEU A 7 -3.52 20.47 -59.02
CA LEU A 7 -4.54 21.51 -58.71
C LEU A 7 -5.85 20.81 -58.27
N PHE A 8 -6.48 21.29 -57.19
CA PHE A 8 -7.93 21.36 -56.86
C PHE A 8 -8.08 21.25 -55.31
N LEU A 9 -8.16 22.35 -54.55
CA LEU A 9 -9.29 23.26 -54.25
C LEU A 9 -10.28 22.75 -53.16
N PHE A 10 -10.52 23.67 -52.21
CA PHE A 10 -11.76 23.94 -51.43
C PHE A 10 -11.98 23.38 -49.99
N ILE A 11 -12.15 24.34 -49.05
CA ILE A 11 -13.20 24.45 -47.99
C ILE A 11 -12.89 23.92 -46.56
N SER A 12 -12.56 24.89 -45.69
CA SER A 12 -13.34 25.30 -44.50
C SER A 12 -13.28 24.54 -43.15
N LEU A 13 -13.20 25.37 -42.10
CA LEU A 13 -13.75 25.26 -40.73
C LEU A 13 -13.05 24.37 -39.67
N LEU A 14 -12.37 25.08 -38.75
CA LEU A 14 -12.58 25.05 -37.29
C LEU A 14 -13.12 23.73 -36.68
N SER A 15 -12.26 22.94 -36.06
CA SER A 15 -12.67 22.05 -34.96
C SER A 15 -11.52 21.86 -33.95
N LEU A 16 -11.62 22.65 -32.88
CA LEU A 16 -11.39 22.26 -31.48
C LEU A 16 -10.43 21.07 -31.28
N SER A 17 -9.16 21.37 -31.01
CA SER A 17 -8.27 20.41 -30.34
C SER A 17 -8.80 20.18 -28.92
N LEU A 18 -9.65 19.17 -28.74
CA LEU A 18 -9.87 18.58 -27.43
C LEU A 18 -8.54 17.98 -26.99
N ILE A 19 -7.81 18.72 -26.17
CA ILE A 19 -6.80 18.13 -25.29
C ILE A 19 -7.61 17.30 -24.30
N SER A 20 -7.83 16.03 -24.62
CA SER A 20 -8.26 15.04 -23.66
C SER A 20 -7.14 14.94 -22.64
N THR A 21 -7.25 15.69 -21.55
CA THR A 21 -6.48 15.43 -20.33
C THR A 21 -6.82 14.01 -19.91
N GLN A 22 -5.94 13.07 -20.23
CA GLN A 22 -5.99 11.75 -19.66
C GLN A 22 -5.74 11.95 -18.16
N SER A 23 -6.83 12.01 -17.39
CA SER A 23 -6.75 11.90 -15.94
C SER A 23 -6.08 10.56 -15.67
N PHE A 24 -4.81 10.59 -15.24
CA PHE A 24 -4.17 9.44 -14.65
C PHE A 24 -5.01 9.05 -13.44
N ALA A 25 -5.89 8.07 -13.63
CA ALA A 25 -6.48 7.37 -12.51
C ALA A 25 -5.31 6.77 -11.75
N ASN A 26 -5.01 7.33 -10.58
CA ASN A 26 -4.14 6.68 -9.60
C ASN A 26 -4.78 5.34 -9.29
N SER A 27 -4.37 4.30 -10.02
CA SER A 27 -4.63 2.93 -9.66
C SER A 27 -4.04 2.77 -8.26
N GLN A 28 -4.91 2.69 -7.26
CA GLN A 28 -4.50 2.20 -5.95
C GLN A 28 -4.10 0.75 -6.16
N THR A 29 -2.82 0.53 -6.44
CA THR A 29 -2.24 -0.80 -6.55
C THR A 29 -2.53 -1.51 -5.25
N GLN A 30 -3.38 -2.53 -5.30
CA GLN A 30 -3.57 -3.47 -4.18
C GLN A 30 -2.32 -4.36 -4.12
N GLY A 31 -1.23 -3.80 -3.59
CA GLY A 31 0.09 -4.40 -3.46
C GLY A 31 0.95 -3.57 -2.50
N GLY A 32 1.98 -4.19 -1.91
CA GLY A 32 2.82 -3.54 -0.89
C GLY A 32 3.36 -2.18 -1.33
N GLN A 33 3.15 -1.17 -0.49
CA GLN A 33 3.68 0.19 -0.67
C GLN A 33 4.87 0.37 0.26
N PHE A 34 5.77 1.32 -0.02
CA PHE A 34 6.84 1.65 0.91
C PHE A 34 7.04 3.15 1.08
N GLN A 35 7.59 3.52 2.22
CA GLN A 35 8.08 4.86 2.53
C GLN A 35 9.59 4.80 2.76
N GLN A 36 10.34 5.60 2.01
CA GLN A 36 11.78 5.75 2.26
C GLN A 36 12.01 6.61 3.51
N SER A 37 12.96 6.20 4.36
CA SER A 37 13.50 6.97 5.49
C SER A 37 15.01 6.75 5.57
N GLY A 38 15.78 7.68 5.03
CA GLY A 38 17.23 7.54 4.89
C GLY A 38 17.59 6.28 4.10
N ARG A 39 18.38 5.39 4.71
CA ARG A 39 18.77 4.09 4.14
C ARG A 39 17.67 3.01 4.18
N TYR A 40 16.56 3.28 4.84
CA TYR A 40 15.56 2.26 5.11
C TYR A 40 14.34 2.44 4.21
N GLN A 41 13.76 1.32 3.80
CA GLN A 41 12.40 1.27 3.25
C GLN A 41 11.47 0.64 4.27
N VAL A 42 10.43 1.36 4.67
CA VAL A 42 9.33 0.83 5.47
C VAL A 42 8.23 0.41 4.53
N HIS A 43 8.14 -0.88 4.26
CA HIS A 43 7.07 -1.49 3.47
C HIS A 43 5.84 -1.69 4.34
N TYR A 44 4.68 -1.41 3.79
CA TYR A 44 3.40 -1.50 4.47
C TYR A 44 2.30 -1.98 3.54
N MET A 45 1.41 -2.79 4.10
CA MET A 45 0.16 -3.18 3.45
C MET A 45 -0.90 -3.45 4.49
N ALA A 46 -2.16 -3.38 4.06
CA ALA A 46 -3.30 -3.79 4.87
C ALA A 46 -4.32 -4.50 3.97
N LEU A 47 -4.60 -5.77 4.27
CA LEU A 47 -5.43 -6.66 3.45
C LEU A 47 -6.46 -7.40 4.32
N SER A 48 -7.54 -7.88 3.71
CA SER A 48 -8.46 -8.81 4.39
C SER A 48 -7.71 -10.08 4.81
N SER A 49 -8.03 -10.61 5.99
CA SER A 49 -7.44 -11.87 6.48
C SER A 49 -7.83 -13.09 5.63
N THR A 50 -8.87 -12.97 4.80
CA THR A 50 -9.30 -14.03 3.88
C THR A 50 -8.29 -14.28 2.76
N PHE A 51 -7.46 -13.29 2.41
CA PHE A 51 -6.34 -13.44 1.46
C PHE A 51 -5.23 -14.38 1.97
N LEU A 52 -5.14 -14.60 3.28
CA LEU A 52 -4.19 -15.57 3.83
C LEU A 52 -4.68 -16.98 3.55
N THR A 53 -3.74 -17.89 3.26
CA THR A 53 -4.05 -19.33 3.29
C THR A 53 -4.34 -19.76 4.74
N PRO A 54 -5.10 -20.85 4.97
CA PRO A 54 -5.32 -21.37 6.33
C PRO A 54 -4.02 -21.60 7.09
N GLN A 55 -3.02 -22.16 6.42
CA GLN A 55 -1.72 -22.47 7.02
C GLN A 55 -0.97 -21.23 7.49
N VAL A 56 -0.90 -20.18 6.67
CA VAL A 56 -0.21 -18.92 7.03
C VAL A 56 -0.93 -18.23 8.19
N ALA A 57 -2.26 -18.19 8.15
CA ALA A 57 -3.03 -17.59 9.24
C ALA A 57 -2.86 -18.33 10.57
N MET A 58 -2.80 -19.67 10.54
CA MET A 58 -2.48 -20.48 11.73
C MET A 58 -1.07 -20.21 12.22
N ALA A 59 -0.08 -20.18 11.33
CA ALA A 59 1.33 -19.95 11.67
C ALA A 59 1.54 -18.62 12.41
N TYR A 60 0.83 -17.57 12.00
CA TYR A 60 0.95 -16.23 12.61
C TYR A 60 -0.13 -15.93 13.64
N ASN A 61 -0.98 -16.91 13.96
CA ASN A 61 -2.12 -16.77 14.88
C ASN A 61 -3.00 -15.55 14.53
N ILE A 62 -3.37 -15.45 13.25
CA ILE A 62 -4.27 -14.44 12.69
C ILE A 62 -5.63 -15.07 12.47
N LYS A 63 -6.70 -14.45 12.98
CA LYS A 63 -8.04 -14.97 12.78
C LYS A 63 -8.52 -14.68 11.35
N ARG A 64 -8.64 -15.71 10.51
CA ARG A 64 -9.32 -15.58 9.20
C ARG A 64 -10.81 -15.32 9.41
N SER A 65 -11.31 -14.23 8.87
CA SER A 65 -12.71 -13.84 8.94
C SER A 65 -13.00 -12.79 7.86
N ARG A 66 -14.23 -12.83 7.30
CA ARG A 66 -14.75 -11.79 6.42
C ARG A 66 -14.83 -10.38 7.05
N TYR A 67 -14.65 -10.29 8.37
CA TYR A 67 -14.68 -9.04 9.15
C TYR A 67 -13.34 -8.73 9.84
N ASN A 68 -12.25 -9.35 9.39
CA ASN A 68 -10.94 -9.12 9.98
C ASN A 68 -9.91 -8.89 8.89
N ALA A 69 -9.09 -7.86 9.09
CA ALA A 69 -7.95 -7.53 8.25
C ALA A 69 -6.66 -7.75 9.03
N PHE A 70 -5.53 -7.69 8.33
CA PHE A 70 -4.23 -7.60 8.94
C PHE A 70 -3.43 -6.46 8.30
N VAL A 71 -2.64 -5.79 9.11
CA VAL A 71 -1.64 -4.80 8.70
C VAL A 71 -0.28 -5.48 8.82
N ASN A 72 0.50 -5.46 7.75
CA ASN A 72 1.86 -6.01 7.72
C ASN A 72 2.84 -4.86 7.44
N ILE A 73 3.89 -4.80 8.27
CA ILE A 73 5.01 -3.87 8.13
C ILE A 73 6.31 -4.66 8.04
N SER A 74 7.18 -4.30 7.12
CA SER A 74 8.58 -4.76 7.10
C SER A 74 9.51 -3.57 6.87
N VAL A 75 10.74 -3.69 7.36
CA VAL A 75 11.75 -2.65 7.21
C VAL A 75 12.98 -3.27 6.56
N LEU A 76 13.40 -2.73 5.43
CA LEU A 76 14.57 -3.21 4.68
C LEU A 76 15.67 -2.15 4.71
N ASP A 77 16.94 -2.57 4.85
CA ASP A 77 18.10 -1.69 4.70
C ASP A 77 18.57 -1.69 3.23
N THR A 78 18.38 -0.58 2.53
CA THR A 78 18.71 -0.47 1.11
C THR A 78 20.16 -0.10 0.83
N LEU A 79 21.01 0.05 1.85
CA LEU A 79 22.44 0.23 1.66
C LEU A 79 23.22 -1.10 1.61
N ILE A 80 22.57 -2.20 1.99
CA ILE A 80 23.17 -3.54 1.95
C ILE A 80 22.56 -4.28 0.76
N ASP A 81 23.42 -4.89 -0.06
CA ASP A 81 22.97 -5.68 -1.21
C ASP A 81 22.00 -6.78 -0.78
N GLY A 82 20.95 -6.99 -1.58
CA GLY A 82 19.83 -7.87 -1.24
C GLY A 82 18.78 -7.29 -0.29
N ASN A 83 18.90 -6.03 0.15
CA ASN A 83 17.92 -5.30 0.97
C ASN A 83 17.42 -6.11 2.20
N PRO A 84 18.32 -6.55 3.10
CA PRO A 84 17.95 -7.41 4.22
C PRO A 84 16.92 -6.75 5.13
N ALA A 85 16.03 -7.56 5.69
CA ALA A 85 15.09 -7.11 6.70
C ALA A 85 15.82 -6.78 8.02
N VAL A 86 15.44 -5.68 8.65
CA VAL A 86 16.03 -5.21 9.90
C VAL A 86 14.97 -5.06 10.99
N LYS A 87 15.39 -5.28 12.25
CA LYS A 87 14.50 -5.10 13.39
C LYS A 87 14.16 -3.63 13.60
N ALA A 88 12.91 -3.38 13.97
CA ALA A 88 12.38 -2.06 14.27
C ALA A 88 11.34 -2.12 15.40
N ASN A 89 11.24 -1.04 16.16
CA ASN A 89 10.09 -0.77 17.00
C ASN A 89 8.96 -0.22 16.12
N ILE A 90 7.84 -0.93 16.07
CA ILE A 90 6.67 -0.55 15.28
C ILE A 90 5.51 -0.23 16.21
N THR A 91 4.93 0.96 16.05
CA THR A 91 3.68 1.35 16.70
C THR A 91 2.71 1.88 15.66
N GLY A 92 1.41 1.78 15.92
CA GLY A 92 0.45 2.35 15.00
C GLY A 92 -0.98 2.35 15.50
N LYS A 93 -1.83 3.05 14.77
CA LYS A 93 -3.27 3.12 15.02
C LYS A 93 -4.03 3.20 13.71
N ALA A 94 -5.27 2.74 13.72
CA ALA A 94 -6.22 2.89 12.64
C ALA A 94 -7.38 3.76 13.12
N VAL A 95 -7.73 4.79 12.34
CA VAL A 95 -8.83 5.71 12.66
C VAL A 95 -9.88 5.59 11.56
N ASN A 96 -11.11 5.21 11.92
CA ASN A 96 -12.18 5.12 10.94
C ASN A 96 -12.82 6.50 10.67
N LEU A 97 -13.75 6.57 9.71
CA LEU A 97 -14.40 7.84 9.32
C LEU A 97 -15.23 8.49 10.43
N THR A 98 -15.70 7.72 11.41
CA THR A 98 -16.44 8.24 12.57
C THR A 98 -15.52 8.73 13.69
N GLY A 99 -14.19 8.70 13.48
CA GLY A 99 -13.19 9.10 14.47
C GLY A 99 -12.84 8.04 15.50
N ASN A 100 -13.42 6.83 15.41
CA ASN A 100 -13.06 5.74 16.32
C ASN A 100 -11.63 5.28 16.05
N THR A 101 -10.80 5.32 17.08
CA THR A 101 -9.40 4.92 17.02
C THR A 101 -9.24 3.49 17.52
N ARG A 102 -8.53 2.66 16.75
CA ARG A 102 -8.10 1.30 17.12
C ARG A 102 -6.59 1.29 17.22
N GLN A 103 -6.07 0.93 18.39
CA GLN A 103 -4.64 0.70 18.56
C GLN A 103 -4.23 -0.56 17.80
N LEU A 104 -3.15 -0.51 17.02
CA LEU A 104 -2.60 -1.67 16.34
C LEU A 104 -1.54 -2.31 17.26
N THR A 105 -1.76 -3.57 17.60
CA THR A 105 -0.84 -4.38 18.41
C THR A 105 -0.05 -5.28 17.50
N PHE A 106 1.19 -4.88 17.20
CA PHE A 106 2.07 -5.61 16.29
C PHE A 106 2.76 -6.78 16.99
N LYS A 107 2.78 -7.94 16.33
CA LYS A 107 3.58 -9.11 16.67
C LYS A 107 4.72 -9.24 15.68
N GLU A 108 5.94 -9.46 16.18
CA GLU A 108 7.11 -9.77 15.36
C GLU A 108 7.03 -11.24 14.89
N VAL A 109 7.23 -11.45 13.59
CA VAL A 109 7.28 -12.76 12.94
C VAL A 109 8.59 -12.83 12.17
N ILE A 110 9.37 -13.89 12.41
CA ILE A 110 10.67 -14.11 11.76
C ILE A 110 10.60 -15.42 10.98
N GLU A 111 10.90 -15.35 9.69
CA GLU A 111 10.96 -16.51 8.80
C GLU A 111 12.24 -16.48 7.97
N GLY A 112 13.19 -17.34 8.33
CA GLY A 112 14.54 -17.27 7.75
C GLY A 112 15.13 -15.88 7.99
N ASN A 113 15.36 -15.14 6.89
CA ASN A 113 15.92 -13.79 6.93
C ASN A 113 14.86 -12.68 6.83
N ALA A 114 13.56 -13.03 6.74
CA ALA A 114 12.48 -12.06 6.69
C ALA A 114 11.99 -11.72 8.10
N ILE A 115 11.64 -10.44 8.31
CA ILE A 115 11.08 -9.92 9.56
C ILE A 115 9.82 -9.13 9.21
N TYR A 116 8.69 -9.56 9.77
CA TYR A 116 7.39 -8.90 9.61
C TYR A 116 6.84 -8.47 10.97
N TYR A 117 6.12 -7.35 10.97
CA TYR A 117 5.32 -6.90 12.08
C TYR A 117 3.87 -6.92 11.66
N ILE A 118 3.08 -7.80 12.28
CA ILE A 118 1.70 -8.04 11.88
C ILE A 118 0.74 -7.65 13.02
N ALA A 119 -0.27 -6.86 12.70
CA ALA A 119 -1.37 -6.51 13.61
C ALA A 119 -2.72 -6.86 12.96
N GLU A 120 -3.64 -7.41 13.74
CA GLU A 120 -5.02 -7.62 13.31
C GLU A 120 -5.83 -6.33 13.40
N LEU A 121 -6.78 -6.16 12.48
CA LEU A 121 -7.67 -5.01 12.42
C LEU A 121 -9.08 -5.49 12.08
N PRO A 122 -9.94 -5.71 13.09
CA PRO A 122 -11.35 -5.99 12.85
C PRO A 122 -12.00 -4.83 12.09
N PHE A 123 -12.93 -5.14 11.17
CA PHE A 123 -13.61 -4.15 10.35
C PHE A 123 -15.07 -4.52 10.08
N ARG A 124 -15.88 -3.52 9.72
CA ARG A 124 -17.24 -3.69 9.16
C ARG A 124 -17.23 -3.56 7.64
N ASN A 125 -18.23 -4.12 6.96
CA ASN A 125 -18.34 -3.95 5.50
C ASN A 125 -18.23 -2.47 5.11
N GLU A 126 -17.40 -2.18 4.11
CA GLU A 126 -17.11 -0.84 3.61
C GLU A 126 -16.48 0.12 4.64
N GLU A 127 -15.93 -0.39 5.73
CA GLU A 127 -15.24 0.45 6.71
C GLU A 127 -13.90 0.92 6.15
N ARG A 128 -13.70 2.24 6.18
CA ARG A 128 -12.47 2.90 5.75
C ARG A 128 -11.69 3.41 6.94
N PHE A 129 -10.39 3.12 6.96
CA PHE A 129 -9.45 3.62 7.96
C PHE A 129 -8.42 4.54 7.33
N THR A 130 -7.97 5.51 8.14
CA THR A 130 -6.63 6.08 8.02
C THR A 130 -5.72 5.32 8.98
N ILE A 131 -4.74 4.60 8.45
CA ILE A 131 -3.77 3.82 9.21
C ILE A 131 -2.49 4.66 9.34
N GLN A 132 -2.02 4.80 10.56
CA GLN A 132 -0.85 5.59 10.92
C GLN A 132 0.16 4.70 11.64
N ILE A 133 1.36 4.60 11.09
CA ILE A 133 2.45 3.76 11.59
C ILE A 133 3.64 4.65 11.90
N ASN A 134 4.27 4.44 13.06
CA ASN A 134 5.60 4.95 13.35
C ASN A 134 6.57 3.78 13.47
N SER A 135 7.76 3.96 12.89
CA SER A 135 8.82 2.95 12.89
C SER A 135 10.12 3.59 13.36
N SER A 136 10.82 2.96 14.29
CA SER A 136 12.12 3.43 14.75
C SER A 136 13.09 2.29 15.09
N ASN A 137 14.39 2.56 15.07
CA ASN A 137 15.39 1.65 15.58
C ASN A 137 16.59 2.43 16.15
N LYS A 138 17.52 1.72 16.80
CA LYS A 138 18.73 2.33 17.39
C LYS A 138 19.75 2.82 16.33
N ASP A 139 19.59 2.41 15.08
CA ASP A 139 20.51 2.63 13.97
C ASP A 139 20.00 3.74 13.01
N GLY A 140 19.15 4.64 13.52
CA GLY A 140 18.72 5.87 12.85
C GLY A 140 17.43 5.78 12.03
N LEU A 141 16.71 4.65 12.04
CA LEU A 141 15.36 4.61 11.47
C LEU A 141 14.44 5.53 12.28
N ASN A 142 13.77 6.44 11.58
CA ASN A 142 12.65 7.20 12.11
C ASN A 142 11.70 7.49 10.95
N SER A 143 10.56 6.80 10.92
CA SER A 143 9.59 6.89 9.83
C SER A 143 8.18 7.04 10.37
N ARG A 144 7.37 7.81 9.65
CA ARG A 144 5.93 7.92 9.86
C ARG A 144 5.23 7.67 8.53
N VAL A 145 4.41 6.63 8.49
CA VAL A 145 3.58 6.29 7.34
C VAL A 145 2.12 6.56 7.69
N SER A 146 1.38 7.21 6.78
CA SER A 146 -0.05 7.40 6.91
C SER A 146 -0.73 7.11 5.58
N PHE A 147 -1.60 6.10 5.55
CA PHE A 147 -2.30 5.69 4.34
C PHE A 147 -3.77 5.36 4.63
N LYS A 148 -4.61 5.41 3.61
CA LYS A 148 -6.03 5.08 3.72
C LYS A 148 -6.28 3.71 3.13
N GLN A 149 -7.08 2.90 3.80
CA GLN A 149 -7.51 1.59 3.32
C GLN A 149 -9.00 1.40 3.58
N GLN A 150 -9.73 0.94 2.57
CA GLN A 150 -11.12 0.52 2.69
C GLN A 150 -11.21 -1.00 2.60
N PHE A 151 -11.96 -1.59 3.51
CA PHE A 151 -12.19 -3.04 3.54
C PHE A 151 -13.64 -3.36 3.17
N TYR A 152 -13.82 -4.46 2.46
CA TYR A 152 -15.10 -5.01 2.10
C TYR A 152 -15.23 -6.37 2.77
N ALA A 153 -16.39 -6.64 3.34
CA ALA A 153 -16.64 -7.96 3.91
C ALA A 153 -16.98 -8.90 2.76
N ASP A 154 -16.18 -9.94 2.56
CA ASP A 154 -16.46 -10.98 1.56
C ASP A 154 -17.87 -11.53 1.78
N GLN A 155 -18.63 -11.78 0.72
CA GLN A 155 -20.04 -12.20 0.82
C GLN A 155 -20.20 -13.58 1.45
#